data_AF-A0A3B0SZ18-F1
#
_entry.id   AF-A0A3B0SZ18-F1
#
_cell.length_a   1.000
_cell.length_b   1.000
_cell.length_c   1.000
_cell.angle_alpha   90.00
_cell.angle_beta   90.00
_cell.angle_gamma   90.00
#
_symmetry.space_group_name_H-M   'P 1'
#
loop_
_entity.id
_entity.type
_entity.pdbx_description
1 polymer ?
#
loop_
_entity_poly.entity_id
_entity_poly.type
_entity_poly.pdbx_seq_one_letter_code
_entity_poly.pdbx_strand_id
1 'polypeptide(L)' 'MTIVFGGDVGVFTDGENYRELESMVQYGMQPKQVLQSATSVNASVFHLDNLGELKKGVLADIIAVEGNPIEDISKCVK' A
#
# COMPACT_ATOMS: atom_id res chain seq x y z
N MET A 1 -15.64 6.36 5.17
CA MET A 1 -14.69 5.91 6.20
C MET A 1 -13.32 5.82 5.55
N THR A 2 -12.28 6.36 6.20
CA THR A 2 -10.90 6.31 5.70
C THR A 2 -10.18 5.19 6.42
N ILE A 3 -9.53 4.30 5.66
CA ILE A 3 -8.71 3.20 6.20
C ILE A 3 -7.31 3.35 5.62
N VAL A 4 -6.31 3.23 6.50
CA VAL A 4 -4.89 3.35 6.18
C VAL A 4 -4.20 2.01 6.36
N PHE A 5 -3.15 1.77 5.59
CA PHE A 5 -2.32 0.57 5.71
C PHE A 5 -1.27 0.75 6.82
N GLY A 6 -1.15 -0.24 7.70
CA GLY A 6 -0.09 -0.32 8.70
C GLY A 6 0.05 -1.73 9.25
N GLY A 7 1.24 -2.34 9.06
CA GLY A 7 1.49 -3.74 9.41
C GLY A 7 2.03 -4.00 10.83
N ASP A 8 2.06 -2.97 11.68
CA ASP A 8 2.56 -3.05 13.08
C ASP A 8 3.94 -3.74 13.22
N VAL A 9 4.87 -3.40 12.31
CA VAL A 9 6.23 -3.91 12.37
C VAL A 9 6.94 -3.44 13.63
N GLY A 10 7.54 -4.38 14.33
CA GLY A 10 7.90 -4.28 15.75
C GLY A 10 7.31 -5.43 16.57
N VAL A 11 6.13 -5.92 16.16
CA VAL A 11 5.55 -7.20 16.61
C VAL A 11 5.88 -8.33 15.62
N PHE A 12 5.91 -8.02 14.32
CA PHE A 12 6.27 -8.94 13.24
C PHE A 12 7.68 -8.70 12.70
N THR A 13 8.21 -9.69 11.97
CA THR A 13 9.51 -9.62 11.31
C THR A 13 9.54 -8.47 10.31
N ASP A 14 10.61 -7.69 10.32
CA ASP A 14 10.81 -6.64 9.33
C ASP A 14 10.83 -7.22 7.91
N GLY A 15 10.22 -6.50 6.97
CA GLY A 15 10.05 -6.94 5.57
C GLY A 15 8.83 -7.81 5.29
N GLU A 16 8.01 -8.17 6.29
CA GLU A 16 6.78 -8.96 6.10
C GLU A 16 5.49 -8.13 6.04
N ASN A 17 5.60 -6.79 5.95
CA ASN A 17 4.47 -5.85 5.88
C ASN A 17 3.44 -6.20 4.81
N TYR A 18 3.86 -6.79 3.69
CA TYR A 18 2.98 -7.14 2.57
C TYR A 18 1.81 -8.05 2.99
N ARG A 19 1.95 -8.84 4.07
CA ARG A 19 0.89 -9.72 4.58
C ARG A 19 -0.36 -8.96 5.02
N GLU A 20 -0.19 -7.72 5.46
CA GLU A 20 -1.31 -6.87 5.82
C GLU A 20 -2.12 -6.47 4.56
N LEU A 21 -1.47 -6.30 3.39
CA LEU A 21 -2.19 -6.02 2.14
C LEU A 21 -3.09 -7.21 1.76
N GLU A 22 -2.57 -8.43 1.89
CA GLU A 22 -3.32 -9.67 1.66
C GLU A 22 -4.50 -9.79 2.64
N SER A 23 -4.25 -9.50 3.92
CA SER A 23 -5.26 -9.55 4.97
C SER A 23 -6.39 -8.54 4.71
N MET A 24 -6.07 -7.29 4.33
CA MET A 24 -7.08 -6.29 4.00
C MET A 24 -8.00 -6.74 2.85
N VAL A 25 -7.45 -7.40 1.82
CA VAL A 25 -8.26 -7.99 0.74
C VAL A 25 -9.09 -9.15 1.23
N GLN A 26 -8.52 -10.05 2.04
CA GLN A 26 -9.23 -11.18 2.64
C GLN A 26 -10.42 -10.73 3.50
N TYR A 27 -10.30 -9.59 4.20
CA TYR A 27 -11.37 -8.98 4.97
C TYR A 27 -12.37 -8.14 4.14
N GLY A 28 -12.23 -8.14 2.81
CA GLY A 28 -13.24 -7.64 1.87
C GLY A 28 -12.93 -6.29 1.23
N MET A 29 -11.74 -5.71 1.45
CA MET A 29 -11.33 -4.50 0.74
C MET A 29 -10.92 -4.82 -0.70
N GLN A 30 -11.29 -3.96 -1.65
CA GLN A 30 -10.87 -4.17 -3.05
C GLN A 30 -9.35 -3.94 -3.18
N PRO A 31 -8.61 -4.75 -3.97
CA PRO A 31 -7.16 -4.60 -4.13
C PRO A 31 -6.71 -3.18 -4.48
N LYS A 32 -7.46 -2.49 -5.36
CA LYS A 32 -7.22 -1.08 -5.69
C LYS A 32 -7.29 -0.16 -4.46
N GLN A 33 -8.27 -0.37 -3.58
CA GLN A 33 -8.42 0.42 -2.35
C GLN A 33 -7.30 0.12 -1.34
N VAL A 34 -6.84 -1.13 -1.29
CA VAL A 34 -5.68 -1.54 -0.47
C VAL A 34 -4.39 -0.87 -0.98
N LEU A 35 -4.17 -0.81 -2.30
CA LEU A 35 -3.02 -0.09 -2.85
C LEU A 35 -3.10 1.42 -2.55
N GLN A 36 -4.30 2.00 -2.58
CA GLN A 36 -4.51 3.40 -2.20
C GLN A 36 -4.29 3.64 -0.70
N SER A 37 -4.72 2.72 0.17
CA SER A 37 -4.52 2.81 1.61
C SER A 37 -3.03 2.84 1.97
N ALA A 38 -2.20 2.12 1.21
CA ALA A 38 -0.74 2.11 1.35
C ALA A 38 0.00 3.26 0.66
N THR A 39 -0.67 4.06 -0.18
CA THR A 39 -0.04 5.13 -0.98
C THR A 39 -0.69 6.49 -0.72
N SER A 40 -1.59 6.95 -1.60
CA SER A 40 -2.14 8.31 -1.55
C SER A 40 -2.95 8.60 -0.30
N VAL A 41 -3.62 7.59 0.28
CA VAL A 41 -4.38 7.77 1.53
C VAL A 41 -3.43 7.94 2.71
N ASN A 42 -2.37 7.14 2.80
CA ASN A 42 -1.33 7.31 3.82
C ASN A 42 -0.67 8.68 3.71
N ALA A 43 -0.28 9.09 2.49
CA ALA A 43 0.30 10.41 2.25
C ALA A 43 -0.63 11.53 2.70
N SER A 44 -1.94 11.43 2.39
CA SER A 44 -2.94 12.41 2.82
C SER A 44 -3.10 12.48 4.34
N VAL A 45 -3.15 11.33 5.02
CA VAL A 45 -3.29 11.25 6.49
C VAL A 45 -2.04 11.78 7.20
N PHE A 46 -0.86 11.60 6.62
CA PHE A 46 0.39 12.14 7.15
C PHE A 46 0.70 13.58 6.73
N HIS A 47 -0.19 14.24 5.97
CA HIS A 47 0.02 15.59 5.45
C HIS A 47 1.28 15.71 4.58
N LEU A 48 1.52 14.70 3.76
CA LEU A 48 2.66 14.60 2.85
C LEU A 48 2.21 14.86 1.42
N ASP A 49 2.30 16.12 0.98
CA ASP A 49 1.72 16.57 -0.29
C ASP A 49 2.53 16.19 -1.54
N ASN A 50 3.74 15.64 -1.35
CA ASN A 50 4.69 15.35 -2.43
C ASN A 50 5.03 13.86 -2.58
N LEU A 51 4.20 12.95 -2.08
CA LEU A 51 4.38 11.49 -2.23
C LEU A 51 3.05 10.72 -2.29
N GLY A 52 3.12 9.42 -2.57
CA GLY A 52 1.95 8.54 -2.64
C GLY A 52 1.18 8.56 -3.96
N GLU A 53 1.62 9.36 -4.95
CA GLU A 53 1.01 9.42 -6.29
C GLU A 53 2.07 9.42 -7.40
N LEU A 54 1.74 8.85 -8.56
CA LEU A 54 2.56 8.99 -9.78
C LEU A 54 2.13 10.22 -10.56
N LYS A 55 2.70 11.38 -10.22
CA LYS A 55 2.36 12.68 -10.80
C LYS A 55 3.58 13.59 -10.96
N LYS A 56 3.55 14.49 -11.94
CA LYS A 56 4.60 15.50 -12.09
C LYS A 56 4.67 16.39 -10.84
N GLY A 57 5.88 16.56 -10.30
CA GLY A 57 6.14 17.43 -9.15
C GLY A 57 6.12 16.74 -7.78
N VAL A 58 5.81 15.45 -7.73
CA VAL A 58 5.99 14.62 -6.52
C VAL A 58 7.37 13.95 -6.52
N LEU A 59 7.77 13.38 -5.38
CA LEU A 59 8.99 12.59 -5.25
C LEU A 59 8.92 11.32 -6.11
N ALA A 60 10.06 10.90 -6.64
CA ALA A 60 10.19 9.69 -7.43
C ALA A 60 10.27 8.44 -6.53
N ASP A 61 9.26 8.22 -5.70
CA ASP A 61 9.10 7.02 -4.87
C ASP A 61 8.23 6.00 -5.63
N ILE A 62 8.89 5.00 -6.22
CA ILE A 62 8.27 4.08 -7.18
C ILE A 62 8.70 2.65 -6.85
N ILE A 63 7.72 1.76 -6.77
CA ILE A 63 7.91 0.32 -6.64
C ILE A 63 7.39 -0.36 -7.92
N ALA A 64 8.16 -1.33 -8.43
CA ALA A 64 7.75 -2.19 -9.53
C ALA A 64 7.63 -3.62 -9.02
N VAL A 65 6.62 -4.34 -9.51
CA VAL A 65 6.32 -5.73 -9.15
C VAL A 65 6.06 -6.54 -10.41
N GLU A 66 6.27 -7.85 -10.34
CA GLU A 66 5.89 -8.76 -11.43
C GLU A 66 4.39 -9.09 -11.36
N GLY A 67 3.68 -8.96 -12.48
CA GLY A 67 2.24 -9.23 -12.56
C GLY A 67 1.34 -8.04 -12.21
N ASN A 68 0.05 -8.29 -12.05
CA ASN A 68 -0.97 -7.25 -11.83
C ASN A 68 -1.53 -7.28 -10.39
N PRO A 69 -1.15 -6.34 -9.51
CA PRO A 69 -1.59 -6.32 -8.11
C PRO A 69 -3.07 -5.95 -7.92
N ILE A 70 -3.74 -5.47 -8.98
CA ILE A 70 -5.20 -5.23 -8.96
C ILE A 70 -5.97 -6.55 -9.10
N GLU A 71 -5.41 -7.51 -9.84
CA GLU A 71 -6.01 -8.85 -10.02
C GLU A 71 -5.61 -9.78 -8.88
N ASP A 72 -4.37 -9.67 -8.40
CA ASP A 72 -3.83 -10.51 -7.35
C ASP A 72 -2.89 -9.71 -6.44
N ILE A 73 -3.36 -9.36 -5.25
CA ILE A 73 -2.60 -8.54 -4.29
C ILE A 73 -1.33 -9.25 -3.79
N SER A 74 -1.25 -10.59 -3.91
CA SER A 74 -0.04 -11.36 -3.65
C SER A 74 1.03 -11.15 -4.73
N LYS A 75 0.87 -10.18 -5.64
CA LYS A 75 1.97 -9.70 -6.49
C LYS A 75 2.79 -8.60 -5.84
N CYS A 76 2.36 -8.05 -4.71
CA CYS A 76 3.14 -7.09 -3.92
C CYS A 76 4.20 -7.74 -3.01
N VAL A 77 4.37 -9.08 -3.08
CA VAL A 77 5.44 -9.80 -2.38
C VAL A 77 6.77 -9.76 -3.14
N LYS A 78 7.80 -10.09 -2.39
CA LYS A 78 9.19 -10.24 -2.82
C LYS A 78 9.36 -11.41 -3.80
#